data_AF-A0A1G9YF78-F1
#
_entry.id   AF-A0A1G9YF78-F1
#
_cell.length_a   1.000
_cell.length_b   1.000
_cell.length_c   1.000
_cell.angle_alpha   90.00
_cell.angle_beta   90.00
_cell.angle_gamma   90.00
#
_symmetry.space_group_name_H-M   'P 1'
#
loop_
_entity.id
_entity.type
_entity.pdbx_description
1 polymer ?
#
loop_
_entity_poly.entity_id
_entity_poly.type
_entity_poly.pdbx_seq_one_letter_code
_entity_poly.pdbx_strand_id
1 'polypeptide(L)' 'MSSPNHLKLNQLQKEIEQLRIKMVKTANKHGYTSQESIRISQELDYLLNVYQSLVSDEKELCSKHCYY' A
#
# COMPACT_ATOMS: atom_id res chain seq x y z
N MET A 1 14.23 9.07 -18.62
CA MET A 1 15.06 8.25 -17.71
C MET A 1 14.20 7.94 -16.50
N SER A 2 13.84 6.68 -16.26
CA SER A 2 12.92 6.32 -15.19
C SER A 2 13.69 6.25 -13.86
N SER A 3 13.33 7.11 -12.90
CA SER A 3 13.93 7.13 -11.57
C SER A 3 13.75 5.78 -10.87
N PRO A 4 14.75 5.25 -10.13
CA PRO A 4 14.68 3.95 -9.45
C PRO A 4 13.47 3.79 -8.53
N ASN A 5 12.93 4.89 -8.00
CA ASN A 5 11.73 4.90 -7.17
C ASN A 5 10.48 4.40 -7.91
N HIS A 6 10.36 4.64 -9.22
CA HIS A 6 9.17 4.29 -9.99
C HIS A 6 9.02 2.77 -10.16
N LEU A 7 10.14 2.03 -10.25
CA LEU A 7 10.13 0.56 -10.31
C LEU A 7 9.72 -0.05 -8.97
N LYS A 8 10.20 0.54 -7.87
CA LYS A 8 9.86 0.12 -6.50
C LYS A 8 8.39 0.37 -6.18
N LEU A 9 7.85 1.52 -6.59
CA LEU A 9 6.42 1.84 -6.48
C LEU A 9 5.55 0.85 -7.27
N ASN A 10 5.94 0.52 -8.51
CA ASN A 10 5.20 -0.44 -9.34
C ASN A 10 5.19 -1.86 -8.74
N GLN A 11 6.29 -2.29 -8.11
CA GLN A 11 6.35 -3.57 -7.39
C GLN A 11 5.41 -3.55 -6.18
N LEU A 12 5.48 -2.49 -5.38
CA LEU A 12 4.67 -2.34 -4.18
C LEU A 12 3.17 -2.29 -4.50
N GLN A 13 2.77 -1.61 -5.59
CA GLN A 13 1.39 -1.62 -6.09
C GLN A 13 0.91 -3.03 -6.45
N LYS A 14 1.75 -3.85 -7.08
CA LYS A 14 1.40 -5.23 -7.41
C LYS A 14 1.21 -6.08 -6.16
N GLU A 15 2.07 -5.93 -5.17
CA GLU A 15 1.98 -6.65 -3.90
C GLU A 15 0.72 -6.24 -3.12
N ILE A 16 0.41 -4.94 -3.06
CA ILE A 16 -0.83 -4.41 -2.47
C ILE A 16 -2.05 -5.06 -3.14
N GLU A 17 -2.12 -5.10 -4.47
CA GLU A 17 -3.27 -5.66 -5.16
C GLU A 17 -3.40 -7.17 -4.94
N GLN A 18 -2.29 -7.91 -4.93
CA GLN A 18 -2.29 -9.34 -4.61
C GLN A 18 -2.82 -9.60 -3.19
N LEU A 19 -2.39 -8.80 -2.22
CA LEU A 19 -2.86 -8.90 -0.83
C LEU A 19 -4.33 -8.49 -0.67
N ARG A 20 -4.81 -7.48 -1.40
CA ARG A 20 -6.24 -7.12 -1.44
C ARG A 20 -7.09 -8.30 -1.92
N ILE A 21 -6.69 -8.93 -3.02
CA ILE A 21 -7.39 -10.11 -3.55
C ILE A 21 -7.37 -11.25 -2.52
N LYS A 22 -6.22 -11.49 -1.88
CA LYS A 22 -6.08 -12.52 -0.84
C LYS A 22 -6.98 -12.23 0.36
N MET A 23 -7.03 -10.99 0.83
CA MET A 23 -7.87 -10.56 1.95
C MET A 23 -9.34 -10.86 1.67
N VAL A 24 -9.85 -10.46 0.50
CA VAL A 24 -11.25 -10.70 0.12
C VAL A 24 -11.54 -12.19 0.04
N LYS A 25 -10.65 -12.99 -0.56
CA LYS A 25 -10.81 -14.45 -0.62
C LYS A 25 -10.84 -15.09 0.77
N THR A 26 -9.91 -14.71 1.65
CA THR A 26 -9.85 -15.23 3.02
C THR A 26 -11.06 -14.77 3.84
N ALA A 27 -11.48 -13.52 3.72
CA ALA A 27 -12.66 -13.00 4.42
C ALA A 27 -13.96 -13.66 3.94
N ASN A 28 -14.09 -13.94 2.65
CA ASN A 28 -15.23 -14.69 2.13
C ASN A 28 -15.25 -16.15 2.63
N LYS A 29 -14.07 -16.74 2.89
CA LYS A 29 -13.94 -18.13 3.35
C LYS A 29 -14.07 -18.28 4.87
N HIS A 30 -13.46 -17.37 5.64
CA HIS A 30 -13.29 -17.50 7.09
C HIS A 30 -13.94 -16.36 7.88
N GLY A 31 -14.44 -15.32 7.22
CA GLY A 31 -14.96 -14.10 7.84
C GLY A 31 -13.87 -13.04 8.07
N TYR A 32 -14.27 -11.76 8.01
CA TYR A 32 -13.37 -10.62 8.18
C TYR A 32 -12.70 -10.54 9.56
N THR A 33 -13.33 -11.11 10.58
CA THR A 33 -12.82 -11.15 11.95
C THR A 33 -11.97 -12.39 12.23
N SER A 34 -11.75 -13.26 11.25
CA SER A 34 -10.85 -14.39 11.40
C SER A 34 -9.42 -13.91 11.60
N GLN A 35 -8.64 -14.66 12.40
CA GLN A 35 -7.23 -14.33 12.62
C GLN A 35 -6.45 -14.22 11.31
N GLU A 36 -6.82 -15.01 10.30
CA GLU A 36 -6.19 -14.99 8.98
C GLU A 36 -6.52 -13.69 8.22
N SER A 37 -7.79 -13.27 8.20
CA SER A 37 -8.19 -11.99 7.61
C SER A 37 -7.55 -10.79 8.30
N ILE A 38 -7.45 -10.82 9.63
CA ILE A 38 -6.80 -9.77 10.43
C ILE A 38 -5.29 -9.69 10.11
N ARG A 39 -4.61 -10.83 9.98
CA ARG A 39 -3.18 -10.83 9.61
C ARG A 39 -2.96 -10.24 8.22
N ILE A 40 -3.81 -10.62 7.25
CA ILE A 40 -3.70 -10.10 5.88
C ILE A 40 -4.02 -8.59 5.86
N SER A 41 -4.98 -8.11 6.64
CA SER A 41 -5.28 -6.67 6.69
C SER A 41 -4.12 -5.87 7.28
N GLN A 42 -3.48 -6.36 8.34
CA GLN A 42 -2.29 -5.73 8.93
C GLN A 42 -1.12 -5.66 7.96
N GLU A 43 -0.89 -6.73 7.19
CA GLU A 43 0.14 -6.78 6.15
C GLU A 43 -0.15 -5.79 5.01
N LEU A 44 -1.43 -5.73 4.58
CA LEU A 44 -1.88 -4.78 3.58
C LEU A 44 -1.71 -3.32 4.04
N ASP A 45 -2.09 -3.00 5.28
CA ASP A 45 -1.92 -1.67 5.87
C ASP A 45 -0.45 -1.26 5.93
N TYR A 46 0.45 -2.19 6.28
CA TYR A 46 1.89 -1.94 6.26
C TYR A 46 2.38 -1.56 4.86
N LEU A 47 2.01 -2.31 3.82
CA LEU A 47 2.43 -1.99 2.45
C LEU A 47 1.84 -0.67 1.95
N LEU A 48 0.59 -0.35 2.32
CA LEU A 48 -0.04 0.94 2.01
C LEU A 48 0.74 2.09 2.67
N ASN A 49 1.18 1.93 3.92
CA ASN A 49 1.99 2.94 4.61
C ASN A 49 3.36 3.13 3.93
N VAL A 50 4.03 2.05 3.52
CA VAL A 50 5.30 2.13 2.77
C VAL A 50 5.08 2.80 1.41
N TYR A 51 3.96 2.52 0.74
CA TYR A 51 3.65 3.14 -0.54
C TYR A 51 3.40 4.63 -0.37
N GLN A 52 2.62 4.99 0.64
CA GLN A 52 2.33 6.38 0.97
C GLN A 52 3.61 7.14 1.34
N SER A 53 4.54 6.54 2.10
CA SER A 53 5.82 7.22 2.43
C SER A 53 6.65 7.48 1.18
N LEU A 54 6.79 6.48 0.29
CA LEU A 54 7.54 6.64 -0.95
C LEU A 54 6.94 7.68 -1.91
N VAL A 55 5.60 7.76 -1.97
CA VAL A 55 4.90 8.77 -2.78
C VAL A 55 4.95 10.16 -2.14
N SER A 56 4.87 10.25 -0.81
CA SER A 56 4.98 11.52 -0.07
C SER A 56 6.36 12.14 -0.23
N ASP A 57 7.43 11.34 -0.23
CA ASP A 57 8.80 11.78 -0.51
C ASP A 57 8.92 12.39 -1.93
N GLU A 58 8.13 11.93 -2.90
CA GLU A 58 8.07 12.51 -4.26
C GLU A 58 7.22 13.79 -4.33
N LYS A 59 6.28 13.99 -3.39
CA LYS A 59 5.37 15.16 -3.37
C LYS A 59 5.88 16.37 -2.57
N GLU A 60 6.90 16.23 -1.72
CA GLU A 60 7.50 17.39 -1.03
C GLU A 60 8.12 18.43 -1.98
N LEU A 61 8.35 18.09 -3.25
CA LEU A 61 8.77 19.04 -4.29
C LEU A 61 7.67 19.97 -4.81
N CYS A 62 6.38 19.80 -4.47
CA CYS A 62 5.29 20.61 -5.03
C CYS A 62 4.40 21.35 -4.00
N SER A 63 4.63 21.20 -2.68
CA SER A 63 3.74 21.80 -1.66
C SER A 63 4.36 22.87 -0.74
N LYS A 64 5.56 23.40 -1.04
CA LYS A 64 6.06 24.63 -0.39
C LYS A 64 5.49 25.94 -0.96
N HIS A 65 4.24 25.94 -1.45
CA HIS A 65 3.59 27.17 -1.89
C HIS A 65 2.09 27.23 -1.58
N CYS A 66 1.72 27.08 -0.31
CA CYS A 66 0.63 27.82 0.34
C CYS A 66 0.15 27.02 1.54
N TYR A 67 0.34 27.57 2.73
CA TYR A 67 -0.72 27.91 3.67
C TYR A 67 -0.10 28.82 4.73
N TYR A 68 -0.33 30.14 4.58
CA TYR A 68 -0.38 31.12 5.67
C TYR A 68 -1.82 31.14 6.19
#